data_AF-A0A7I4XTL5-F1
#
_entry.id   AF-A0A7I4XTL5-F1
#
_cell.length_a   1.000
_cell.length_b   1.000
_cell.length_c   1.000
_cell.angle_alpha   90.00
_cell.angle_beta   90.00
_cell.angle_gamma   90.00
#
_symmetry.space_group_name_H-M   'P 1'
#
loop_
_entity.id
_entity.type
_entity.pdbx_description
1 polymer ?
#
loop_
_entity_poly.entity_id
_entity_poly.type
_entity_poly.pdbx_seq_one_letter_code
_entity_poly.pdbx_strand_id
1 'polypeptide(L)'
;WPQFTMVDPAVLKKIKIQTGVVKRLVKEHASYIKEVEKETQKIEKMKSEAQNEDDEYAVKKAGQVLQETRGMISDTARRCATAASELQKLIDEASLEDCQELTEAKAQIEAASAVTVL
;
A
#
# COMPACT_ATOMS: atom_id res chain seq x y z
N TRP A 1 28.13 -32.26 -17.65
CA TRP A 1 26.65 -32.23 -17.52
C TRP A 1 26.31 -30.85 -16.99
N PRO A 2 25.42 -30.07 -17.63
CA PRO A 2 25.12 -28.74 -17.15
C PRO A 2 24.34 -28.85 -15.84
N GLN A 3 24.78 -28.09 -14.85
CA GLN A 3 24.19 -28.06 -13.53
C GLN A 3 22.87 -27.30 -13.64
N PHE A 4 21.73 -27.99 -13.63
CA PHE A 4 20.43 -27.34 -13.50
C PHE A 4 20.43 -26.59 -12.17
N THR A 5 20.56 -25.27 -12.23
CA THR A 5 20.51 -24.40 -11.05
C THR A 5 19.06 -24.26 -10.64
N MET A 6 18.52 -25.26 -9.94
CA MET A 6 17.28 -25.05 -9.18
C MET A 6 17.53 -23.87 -8.22
N VAL A 7 16.69 -22.85 -8.31
CA VAL A 7 16.72 -21.72 -7.39
C VAL A 7 16.63 -22.26 -5.96
N ASP A 8 17.49 -21.74 -5.08
CA ASP A 8 17.53 -22.12 -3.67
C ASP A 8 16.11 -22.03 -3.04
N PRO A 9 15.56 -23.12 -2.47
CA PRO A 9 14.27 -23.11 -1.79
C PRO A 9 14.15 -22.04 -0.70
N ALA A 10 15.25 -21.66 -0.05
CA ALA A 10 15.27 -20.59 0.94
C ALA A 10 15.00 -19.21 0.30
N VAL A 11 15.52 -18.97 -0.91
CA VAL A 11 15.30 -17.75 -1.68
C VAL A 11 13.84 -17.67 -2.14
N LEU A 12 13.28 -18.75 -2.67
CA LEU A 12 11.86 -18.82 -3.05
C LEU A 12 10.93 -18.54 -1.86
N LYS A 13 11.24 -19.12 -0.69
CA LYS A 13 10.49 -18.84 0.55
C LYS A 13 10.58 -17.37 0.94
N LYS A 14 11.77 -16.75 0.84
CA LYS A 14 11.97 -15.33 1.16
C LYS A 14 11.17 -14.42 0.23
N ILE A 15 11.18 -14.70 -1.07
CA ILE A 15 10.38 -13.98 -2.08
C ILE A 15 8.90 -14.08 -1.72
N LYS A 16 8.38 -15.28 -1.46
CA LYS A 16 6.97 -15.48 -1.09
C LYS A 16 6.56 -14.68 0.15
N ILE A 17 7.44 -14.62 1.16
CA ILE A 17 7.20 -13.83 2.38
C ILE A 17 7.14 -12.33 2.04
N GLN A 18 8.11 -11.81 1.29
CA GLN A 18 8.17 -10.40 0.92
C GLN A 18 7.03 -9.99 -0.02
N THR A 19 6.65 -10.84 -0.99
CA THR A 19 5.43 -10.68 -1.79
C THR A 19 4.20 -10.53 -0.90
N GLY A 20 4.08 -11.36 0.15
CA GLY A 20 3.02 -11.24 1.14
C GLY A 20 3.04 -9.92 1.93
N VAL A 21 4.23 -9.37 2.22
CA VAL A 21 4.38 -8.05 2.86
C VAL A 21 3.86 -6.96 1.94
N VAL A 22 4.33 -6.91 0.69
CA VAL A 22 3.89 -5.92 -0.31
C VAL A 22 2.37 -5.98 -0.49
N LYS A 23 1.81 -7.18 -0.67
CA LYS A 23 0.36 -7.39 -0.82
C LYS A 23 -0.47 -6.85 0.35
N ARG A 24 0.01 -6.99 1.59
CA ARG A 24 -0.68 -6.46 2.77
C ARG A 24 -0.62 -4.94 2.81
N LEU A 25 0.54 -4.36 2.53
CA LEU A 25 0.71 -2.90 2.52
C LEU A 25 -0.14 -2.22 1.43
N VAL A 26 -0.21 -2.80 0.22
CA VAL A 26 -1.08 -2.30 -0.85
C VAL A 26 -2.56 -2.30 -0.43
N LYS A 27 -3.01 -3.36 0.26
CA LYS A 27 -4.38 -3.44 0.77
C LYS A 27 -4.65 -2.46 1.90
N GLU A 28 -3.70 -2.29 2.81
CA GLU A 28 -3.75 -1.32 3.92
C GLU A 28 -3.88 0.11 3.36
N HIS A 29 -3.02 0.47 2.41
CA HIS A 29 -3.08 1.75 1.71
C HIS A 29 -4.43 1.99 1.02
N ALA A 30 -4.94 1.00 0.29
CA ALA A 30 -6.24 1.09 -0.36
C ALA A 30 -7.40 1.22 0.64
N SER A 31 -7.26 0.70 1.86
CA SER A 31 -8.24 0.90 2.94
C SER A 31 -8.24 2.36 3.39
N TYR A 32 -7.07 2.95 3.63
CA TYR A 32 -6.96 4.34 4.05
C TYR A 32 -7.46 5.33 2.99
N ILE A 33 -7.24 5.07 1.70
CA ILE A 33 -7.83 5.88 0.62
C ILE A 33 -9.37 5.89 0.73
N LYS A 34 -9.99 4.72 0.91
CA LYS A 34 -11.45 4.61 1.04
C LYS A 34 -11.97 5.31 2.29
N GLU A 35 -11.24 5.24 3.39
CA GLU A 35 -11.58 5.95 4.62
C GLU A 35 -11.53 7.47 4.41
N VAL A 36 -10.47 7.99 3.78
CA VAL A 36 -10.36 9.41 3.43
C VAL A 36 -11.48 9.85 2.51
N GLU A 37 -11.84 9.07 1.49
CA GLU A 37 -12.96 9.38 0.60
C GLU A 37 -14.29 9.47 1.39
N LYS A 38 -14.58 8.46 2.21
CA LYS A 38 -15.80 8.41 3.03
C LYS A 38 -15.87 9.57 4.03
N GLU A 39 -14.77 9.87 4.70
CA GLU A 39 -14.70 10.98 5.66
C GLU A 39 -14.82 12.34 4.96
N THR A 40 -14.21 12.50 3.78
CA THR A 40 -14.34 13.71 2.97
C THR A 40 -15.81 13.96 2.60
N GLN A 41 -16.50 12.95 2.08
CA GLN A 41 -17.93 13.05 1.75
C GLN A 41 -18.78 13.38 2.98
N LYS A 42 -18.47 12.78 4.13
CA LYS A 42 -19.15 13.08 5.40
C LYS A 42 -18.93 14.54 5.82
N ILE A 43 -17.71 15.05 5.70
CA ILE A 43 -17.37 16.44 6.06
C ILE A 43 -18.06 17.43 5.10
N GLU A 44 -18.10 17.14 3.79
CA GLU A 44 -18.82 17.96 2.83
C GLU A 44 -20.31 18.05 3.16
N LYS A 45 -20.93 16.92 3.51
CA LYS A 45 -22.31 16.88 3.98
C LYS A 45 -22.50 17.72 5.25
N MET A 46 -21.68 17.51 6.28
CA MET A 46 -21.72 18.29 7.52
C MET A 46 -21.57 19.80 7.25
N LYS A 47 -20.70 20.18 6.31
CA LYS A 47 -20.50 21.57 5.90
C LYS A 47 -21.74 22.15 5.22
N SER A 48 -22.45 21.37 4.40
CA SER A 48 -23.68 21.82 3.74
C SER A 48 -24.88 21.95 4.69
N GLU A 49 -24.88 21.18 5.77
CA GLU A 49 -25.95 21.13 6.77
C GLU A 49 -25.69 22.06 7.98
N ALA A 50 -24.50 22.67 8.07
CA ALA A 50 -24.14 23.54 9.18
C ALA A 50 -25.04 24.79 9.24
N GLN A 51 -25.64 25.03 10.40
CA GLN A 51 -26.59 26.15 10.62
C GLN A 51 -26.14 27.12 11.71
N ASN A 52 -25.15 26.73 12.52
CA ASN A 52 -24.67 27.50 13.65
C ASN A 52 -23.16 27.29 13.89
N GLU A 53 -22.59 28.06 14.81
CA GLU A 53 -21.16 28.02 15.14
C GLU A 53 -20.71 26.66 15.72
N ASP A 54 -21.59 25.94 16.42
CA ASP A 54 -21.28 24.61 16.97
C ASP A 54 -21.12 23.57 15.84
N ASP A 55 -21.95 23.64 14.80
CA ASP A 55 -21.85 22.80 13.60
C ASP A 55 -20.55 23.09 12.84
N GLU A 56 -20.20 24.37 12.69
CA GLU A 56 -18.94 24.79 12.06
C GLU A 56 -17.72 24.29 12.84
N TYR A 57 -17.78 24.34 14.17
CA TYR A 57 -16.74 23.77 15.02
C TYR A 57 -16.61 22.25 14.84
N ALA A 58 -17.74 21.53 14.76
CA ALA A 58 -17.76 20.10 14.50
C ALA A 58 -17.16 19.75 13.12
N VAL A 59 -17.48 20.51 12.07
CA VAL A 59 -16.87 20.38 10.74
C VAL A 59 -15.36 20.58 10.79
N LYS A 60 -14.90 21.63 11.49
CA LYS A 60 -13.46 21.91 11.64
C LYS A 60 -12.74 20.78 12.37
N LYS A 61 -13.36 20.22 13.42
CA LYS A 61 -12.81 19.07 14.16
C LYS A 61 -12.75 17.81 13.31
N ALA A 62 -13.79 17.50 12.54
CA ALA A 62 -13.76 16.38 11.60
C ALA A 62 -12.66 16.57 10.54
N GLY A 63 -12.46 17.79 10.06
CA GLY A 63 -11.36 18.12 9.14
C GLY A 63 -9.96 17.89 9.73
N GLN A 64 -9.75 18.12 11.03
CA GLN A 64 -8.49 17.82 11.71
C GLN A 64 -8.21 16.31 11.73
N VAL A 65 -9.22 15.51 12.08
CA VAL A 65 -9.11 14.04 12.08
C VAL A 65 -8.80 13.51 10.67
N LEU A 66 -9.46 14.05 9.64
CA LEU A 66 -9.19 13.67 8.25
C LEU A 66 -7.72 13.90 7.85
N GLN A 67 -7.08 14.97 8.34
CA GLN A 67 -5.66 15.21 8.06
C GLN A 67 -4.76 14.14 8.71
N GLU A 68 -5.11 13.65 9.90
CA GLU A 68 -4.38 12.54 10.54
C GLU A 68 -4.49 11.26 9.71
N THR A 69 -5.69 10.93 9.21
CA THR A 69 -5.92 9.78 8.31
C THR A 69 -5.13 9.91 7.00
N ARG A 70 -5.05 11.11 6.41
CA ARG A 70 -4.20 11.38 5.22
C ARG A 70 -2.72 11.16 5.50
N GLY A 71 -2.25 11.47 6.71
CA GLY A 71 -0.88 11.16 7.14
C GLY A 71 -0.54 9.66 7.01
N MET A 72 -1.50 8.78 7.31
CA MET A 72 -1.34 7.32 7.20
C MET A 72 -1.19 6.86 5.74
N ILE A 73 -1.82 7.55 4.79
CA ILE A 73 -1.69 7.26 3.35
C ILE A 73 -0.26 7.51 2.89
N SER A 74 0.35 8.62 3.32
CA SER A 74 1.74 8.92 3.00
C SER A 74 2.72 7.90 3.63
N ASP A 75 2.50 7.49 4.89
CA ASP A 75 3.35 6.48 5.54
C ASP A 75 3.26 5.12 4.82
N THR A 76 2.03 4.66 4.58
CA THR A 76 1.79 3.36 3.92
C THR A 76 2.31 3.36 2.49
N ALA A 77 2.21 4.46 1.75
CA ALA A 77 2.79 4.59 0.41
C ALA A 77 4.32 4.44 0.44
N ARG A 78 5.00 5.13 1.37
CA ARG A 78 6.46 5.02 1.54
C ARG A 78 6.87 3.59 1.91
N ARG A 79 6.13 2.94 2.81
CA ARG A 79 6.38 1.54 3.22
C ARG A 79 6.13 0.57 2.05
N CYS A 80 5.10 0.78 1.24
CA CYS A 80 4.86 0.02 0.00
C CYS A 80 6.05 0.12 -0.96
N ALA A 81 6.49 1.35 -1.25
CA ALA A 81 7.61 1.59 -2.17
C ALA A 81 8.91 0.93 -1.68
N THR A 82 9.18 1.01 -0.37
CA THR A 82 10.37 0.40 0.24
C THR A 82 10.32 -1.13 0.13
N ALA A 83 9.19 -1.74 0.52
CA ALA A 83 9.02 -3.19 0.46
C ALA A 83 9.04 -3.73 -0.99
N ALA A 84 8.47 -2.99 -1.94
CA ALA A 84 8.51 -3.33 -3.35
C ALA A 84 9.93 -3.26 -3.92
N SER A 85 10.71 -2.23 -3.54
CA SER A 85 12.12 -2.12 -3.94
C SER A 85 12.97 -3.25 -3.36
N GLU A 86 12.76 -3.64 -2.10
CA GLU A 86 13.44 -4.78 -1.49
C GLU A 86 13.10 -6.11 -2.18
N LEU A 87 11.82 -6.32 -2.53
CA LEU A 87 11.37 -7.50 -3.26
C LEU A 87 11.96 -7.55 -4.67
N GLN A 88 12.01 -6.42 -5.38
CA GLN A 88 12.63 -6.32 -6.70
C GLN A 88 14.11 -6.69 -6.64
N LYS A 89 14.86 -6.12 -5.69
CA LYS A 89 16.28 -6.45 -5.49
C LYS A 89 16.48 -7.94 -5.24
N LEU A 90 15.63 -8.56 -4.42
CA LEU A 90 15.71 -9.99 -4.12
C LEU A 90 15.48 -10.85 -5.38
N ILE A 91 14.55 -10.45 -6.24
CA ILE A 91 14.29 -11.12 -7.52
C ILE A 91 15.50 -11.00 -8.46
N ASP A 92 16.06 -9.79 -8.58
CA ASP A 92 17.19 -9.51 -9.47
C ASP A 92 18.44 -10.30 -9.05
N GLU A 93 18.72 -10.36 -7.75
CA GLU A 93 19.83 -11.14 -7.19
C GLU A 93 19.63 -12.66 -7.34
N ALA A 94 18.38 -13.13 -7.26
CA ALA A 94 18.06 -14.56 -7.30
C ALA A 94 18.15 -15.17 -8.70
N SER A 95 18.15 -14.36 -9.77
CA SER A 95 18.18 -14.83 -11.17
C SER A 95 17.18 -15.98 -11.43
N LEU A 96 15.94 -15.80 -10.97
CA LEU A 96 14.90 -16.83 -11.05
C LEU A 96 14.52 -17.14 -12.50
N GLU A 97 14.33 -18.42 -12.80
CA GLU A 97 13.56 -18.85 -13.97
C GLU A 97 12.08 -18.46 -13.82
N ASP A 98 11.35 -18.40 -14.93
CA ASP A 98 9.93 -18.08 -14.90
C ASP A 98 9.14 -19.12 -14.07
N CYS A 99 8.60 -18.65 -12.94
CA CYS A 99 7.85 -19.46 -12.00
C CYS A 99 6.65 -18.69 -11.41
N GLN A 100 5.81 -19.41 -10.66
CA GLN A 100 4.64 -18.82 -10.03
C GLN A 100 5.03 -17.73 -9.02
N GLU A 101 6.03 -17.98 -8.18
CA GLU A 101 6.52 -17.02 -7.18
C GLU A 101 6.99 -15.71 -7.82
N LEU A 102 7.72 -15.80 -8.93
CA LEU A 102 8.19 -14.64 -9.69
C LEU A 102 7.03 -13.86 -10.29
N THR A 103 6.05 -14.57 -10.87
CA THR A 103 4.84 -13.96 -11.44
C THR A 103 4.03 -13.22 -10.39
N GLU A 104 3.81 -13.84 -9.23
CA GLU A 104 3.10 -13.23 -8.11
C GLU A 104 3.86 -12.02 -7.55
N ALA A 105 5.19 -12.12 -7.40
CA ALA A 105 6.02 -11.04 -6.90
C ALA A 105 5.98 -9.82 -7.84
N LYS A 106 6.18 -10.02 -9.15
CA LYS A 106 6.07 -8.96 -10.17
C LYS A 106 4.69 -8.30 -10.15
N ALA A 107 3.61 -9.08 -10.02
CA ALA A 107 2.26 -8.54 -9.93
C ALA A 107 2.06 -7.65 -8.68
N GLN A 108 2.67 -8.00 -7.54
CA GLN A 108 2.58 -7.16 -6.33
C GLN A 108 3.49 -5.92 -6.40
N ILE A 109 4.64 -6.01 -7.07
CA ILE A 109 5.49 -4.83 -7.33
C ILE A 109 4.75 -3.83 -8.21
N GLU A 110 4.07 -4.30 -9.25
CA GLU A 110 3.26 -3.44 -10.11
C GLU A 110 2.05 -2.86 -9.38
N ALA A 111 1.39 -3.66 -8.53
CA ALA A 111 0.32 -3.13 -7.68
C ALA A 111 0.83 -2.04 -6.72
N ALA A 112 2.08 -2.16 -6.24
CA ALA A 112 2.72 -1.17 -5.38
C ALA A 112 3.20 0.08 -6.15
N SER A 113 3.48 -0.01 -7.45
CA SER A 113 3.83 1.15 -8.29
C SER A 113 2.61 2.04 -8.56
N ALA A 114 1.40 1.46 -8.54
CA ALA A 114 0.13 2.16 -8.63
C ALA A 114 -0.32 2.85 -7.32
N VAL A 115 0.43 2.69 -6.22
CA VAL A 115 0.13 3.34 -4.93
C VAL A 115 0.50 4.82 -4.99
N THR A 116 -0.49 5.70 -4.80
CA THR A 116 -0.32 7.16 -4.89
C THR A 116 -0.39 7.83 -3.52
N VAL A 117 0.31 8.96 -3.35
CA VAL A 117 0.11 9.85 -2.20
C VAL A 117 -1.09 10.76 -2.49
N LEU A 118 -1.97 10.98 -1.52
CA LEU A 118 -3.10 11.93 -1.59
C LEU A 118 -2.72 13.33 -1.09
#